data_AF-A0A968WFA9-F1
#
_entry.id   AF-A0A968WFA9-F1
#
_cell.length_a   1.000
_cell.length_b   1.000
_cell.length_c   1.000
_cell.angle_alpha   90.00
_cell.angle_beta   90.00
_cell.angle_gamma   90.00
#
_symmetry.space_group_name_H-M   'P 1'
#
loop_
_entity.id
_entity.type
_entity.pdbx_description
1 polymer ?
#
loop_
_entity_poly.entity_id
_entity_poly.type
_entity_poly.pdbx_seq_one_letter_code
_entity_poly.pdbx_strand_id
1 'polypeptide(L)'
;MKTFSIYRSSAGSGKTRTLAKEYLKMALRNRVQDFRHILAVTFTNKATQEMKDRILEYVDQFAKGEPSDLASELCEELALDPSTFQQRAEALRSEILHHYAQFSISTIDAFFKK
;
A
#
# COMPACT_ATOMS: atom_id res chain seq x y z
N MET A 1 -1.89 1.19 19.43
CA MET A 1 -1.41 1.77 18.15
C MET A 1 -0.85 3.15 18.43
N LYS A 2 0.31 3.51 17.88
CA LYS A 2 0.71 4.92 17.84
C LYS A 2 -0.33 5.64 16.97
N THR A 3 -1.09 6.55 17.57
CA THR A 3 -2.13 7.33 16.88
C THR A 3 -1.52 8.32 15.88
N PHE A 4 -0.20 8.55 15.96
CA PHE A 4 0.51 9.46 15.09
C PHE A 4 1.97 9.03 14.92
N SER A 5 2.43 8.96 13.67
CA SER A 5 3.80 8.59 13.28
C SER A 5 4.34 9.61 12.28
N ILE A 6 5.56 10.10 12.53
CA ILE A 6 6.25 11.04 11.63
C ILE A 6 7.45 10.33 11.02
N TYR A 7 7.48 10.26 9.69
CA TYR A 7 8.65 9.77 8.94
C TYR A 7 9.42 10.97 8.38
N ARG A 8 10.67 11.14 8.80
CA ARG A 8 11.58 12.18 8.28
C ARG A 8 12.54 11.53 7.29
N SER A 9 12.68 12.10 6.10
CA SER A 9 13.43 11.46 5.01
C SER A 9 14.12 12.52 4.14
N SER A 10 15.45 12.42 3.97
CA SER A 10 16.23 13.27 3.06
C SER A 10 16.06 12.85 1.60
N ALA A 11 16.47 13.68 0.63
CA ALA A 11 16.41 13.30 -0.78
C ALA A 11 17.16 11.97 -1.01
N GLY A 12 16.58 11.07 -1.82
CA GLY A 12 17.16 9.74 -2.08
C GLY A 12 17.00 8.69 -0.98
N SER A 13 16.46 9.02 0.21
CA SER A 13 16.41 8.09 1.35
C SER A 13 15.24 7.09 1.35
N GLY A 14 14.62 6.81 0.19
CA GLY A 14 13.54 5.82 0.10
C GLY A 14 12.18 6.21 0.73
N LYS A 15 11.86 7.50 0.85
CA LYS A 15 10.57 7.95 1.43
C LYS A 15 9.34 7.35 0.74
N THR A 16 9.36 7.28 -0.59
CA THR A 16 8.25 6.71 -1.37
C THR A 16 8.08 5.21 -1.14
N ARG A 17 9.18 4.46 -0.98
CA ARG A 17 9.14 3.04 -0.58
C ARG A 17 8.53 2.88 0.80
N THR A 18 8.92 3.72 1.76
CA THR A 18 8.43 3.68 3.14
C THR A 18 6.91 3.90 3.20
N LEU A 19 6.39 4.92 2.52
CA LEU A 19 4.95 5.18 2.49
C LEU A 19 4.15 4.08 1.79
N ALA A 20 4.68 3.51 0.70
CA ALA A 20 4.06 2.36 0.04
C ALA A 20 4.04 1.14 0.97
N LYS A 21 5.12 0.87 1.70
CA LYS A 21 5.19 -0.21 2.70
C LYS A 21 4.11 -0.05 3.77
N GLU A 22 3.99 1.13 4.37
CA GLU A 22 2.99 1.36 5.42
C GLU A 22 1.55 1.22 4.90
N TYR A 23 1.29 1.70 3.66
CA TYR A 23 0.00 1.47 3.01
C TYR A 23 -0.30 -0.04 2.88
N LEU A 24 0.65 -0.80 2.31
CA LEU A 24 0.51 -2.24 2.08
C LEU A 24 0.34 -3.01 3.38
N LYS A 25 1.12 -2.65 4.40
CA LYS A 25 1.01 -3.20 5.75
C LYS A 25 -0.40 -3.02 6.31
N MET A 26 -0.97 -1.82 6.17
CA MET A 26 -2.36 -1.57 6.60
C MET A 26 -3.37 -2.37 5.78
N ALA A 27 -3.20 -2.44 4.45
CA ALA A 27 -4.10 -3.14 3.54
C ALA A 27 -4.10 -4.67 3.72
N LEU A 28 -2.94 -5.25 4.10
CA LEU A 28 -2.75 -6.70 4.23
C LEU A 28 -2.94 -7.23 5.65
N ARG A 29 -3.07 -6.35 6.66
CA ARG A 29 -3.07 -6.73 8.08
C ARG A 29 -4.25 -7.59 8.48
N ASN A 30 -5.44 -7.16 8.08
CA ASN A 30 -6.70 -7.67 8.58
C ASN A 30 -7.50 -8.26 7.40
N ARG A 31 -8.57 -7.59 6.97
CA ARG A 31 -9.38 -8.02 5.84
C ARG A 31 -8.89 -7.31 4.59
N VAL A 32 -8.83 -8.02 3.48
CA VAL A 32 -8.37 -7.44 2.20
C VAL A 32 -9.20 -6.24 1.78
N GLN A 33 -10.48 -6.18 2.18
CA GLN A 33 -11.37 -5.04 1.94
C GLN A 33 -11.02 -3.77 2.70
N ASP A 34 -10.12 -3.84 3.69
CA ASP A 34 -9.77 -2.70 4.54
C ASP A 34 -8.99 -1.63 3.79
N PHE A 35 -8.43 -1.95 2.61
CA PHE A 35 -7.79 -0.96 1.73
C PHE A 35 -8.71 0.23 1.38
N ARG A 36 -10.03 -0.02 1.34
CA ARG A 36 -11.07 0.98 1.08
C ARG A 36 -11.17 2.04 2.18
N HIS A 37 -10.66 1.73 3.36
CA HIS A 37 -10.64 2.60 4.52
C HIS A 37 -9.30 3.32 4.69
N ILE A 38 -8.34 3.13 3.78
CA ILE A 38 -7.04 3.78 3.80
C ILE A 38 -7.05 4.98 2.86
N LEU A 39 -6.87 6.17 3.43
CA LEU A 39 -6.71 7.41 2.68
C LEU A 39 -5.22 7.78 2.59
N ALA A 40 -4.69 7.88 1.38
CA ALA A 40 -3.38 8.48 1.12
C ALA A 40 -3.54 9.81 0.38
N VAL A 41 -2.90 10.85 0.91
CA VAL A 41 -3.00 12.22 0.39
C VAL A 41 -1.62 12.71 -0.06
N THR A 42 -1.54 13.28 -1.25
CA THR A 42 -0.31 13.84 -1.83
C THR A 42 -0.48 15.31 -2.22
N PHE A 43 0.63 16.01 -2.51
CA PHE A 43 0.58 17.41 -2.97
C PHE A 43 0.35 17.54 -4.48
N THR A 44 0.74 16.55 -5.29
CA THR A 44 0.65 16.62 -6.75
C THR A 44 0.00 15.37 -7.33
N ASN A 45 -0.67 15.55 -8.48
CA ASN A 45 -1.27 14.44 -9.24
C ASN A 45 -0.21 13.42 -9.68
N LYS A 46 1.01 13.90 -10.02
CA LYS A 46 2.13 13.03 -10.37
C LYS A 46 2.50 12.11 -9.20
N ALA A 47 2.63 12.65 -7.99
CA ALA A 47 2.91 11.84 -6.80
C ALA A 47 1.76 10.87 -6.47
N THR A 48 0.50 11.27 -6.71
CA THR A 48 -0.65 10.36 -6.60
C THR A 48 -0.47 9.16 -7.53
N GLN A 49 -0.19 9.41 -8.80
CA GLN A 49 -0.07 8.37 -9.81
C GLN A 49 1.13 7.45 -9.51
N GLU A 50 2.30 8.02 -9.22
CA GLU A 50 3.50 7.26 -8.85
C GLU A 50 3.26 6.36 -7.63
N MET A 51 2.49 6.82 -6.64
CA MET A 51 2.15 6.02 -5.46
C MET A 51 1.18 4.89 -5.80
N LYS A 52 0.18 5.14 -6.66
CA LYS A 52 -0.75 4.11 -7.14
C LYS A 52 -0.02 3.02 -7.91
N ASP A 53 0.76 3.40 -8.90
CA ASP A 53 1.48 2.47 -9.77
C ASP A 53 2.39 1.56 -8.95
N ARG A 54 3.13 2.15 -8.01
CA ARG A 54 4.03 1.40 -7.12
C ARG A 54 3.30 0.42 -6.21
N ILE A 55 2.17 0.81 -5.62
CA ILE A 55 1.39 -0.09 -4.77
C ILE A 55 0.85 -1.26 -5.61
N LEU A 56 0.32 -0.98 -6.80
CA LEU A 56 -0.20 -2.01 -7.70
C LEU A 56 0.90 -2.97 -8.16
N GLU A 57 2.09 -2.44 -8.48
CA GLU A 57 3.26 -3.23 -8.85
C GLU A 57 3.67 -4.19 -7.72
N TYR A 58 3.78 -3.69 -6.48
CA TYR A 58 4.07 -4.56 -5.34
C TYR A 58 2.99 -5.61 -5.10
N VAL A 59 1.70 -5.22 -5.15
CA VAL A 59 0.59 -6.16 -4.97
C VAL A 59 0.61 -7.26 -6.05
N ASP A 60 0.90 -6.90 -7.30
CA ASP A 60 1.01 -7.87 -8.40
C ASP A 60 2.20 -8.81 -8.22
N GLN A 61 3.37 -8.27 -7.85
CA GLN A 61 4.58 -9.05 -7.53
C GLN A 61 4.30 -10.05 -6.39
N PHE A 62 3.68 -9.59 -5.29
CA PHE A 62 3.37 -10.41 -4.13
C PHE A 62 2.35 -11.51 -4.46
N ALA A 63 1.32 -11.17 -5.24
CA ALA A 63 0.29 -12.12 -5.66
C ALA A 63 0.88 -13.25 -6.54
N LYS A 64 1.89 -12.95 -7.36
CA LYS A 64 2.58 -13.94 -8.19
C LYS A 64 3.59 -14.80 -7.40
N GLY A 65 3.85 -14.48 -6.13
CA GLY A 65 4.88 -15.13 -5.33
C GLY A 65 6.30 -14.85 -5.82
N GLU A 66 6.50 -13.71 -6.51
CA GLU A 66 7.83 -13.31 -6.98
C GLU A 66 8.73 -12.89 -5.78
N PRO A 67 10.04 -13.19 -5.81
CA PRO A 67 10.95 -12.78 -4.75
C PRO A 67 10.97 -11.26 -4.56
N SER A 68 10.80 -10.80 -3.32
CA SER A 68 10.79 -9.38 -2.98
C SER A 68 11.23 -9.15 -1.53
N ASP A 69 12.26 -8.35 -1.32
CA ASP A 69 12.71 -7.97 0.04
C ASP A 69 11.58 -7.33 0.85
N LEU A 70 10.72 -6.55 0.17
CA LEU A 70 9.57 -5.91 0.81
C LEU A 70 8.50 -6.92 1.21
N ALA A 71 8.31 -7.99 0.44
CA ALA A 71 7.39 -9.07 0.84
C ALA A 71 7.90 -9.77 2.10
N SER A 72 9.20 -10.10 2.15
CA SER A 72 9.82 -10.71 3.34
C SER A 72 9.68 -9.81 4.57
N GLU A 73 9.98 -8.51 4.45
CA GLU A 73 9.77 -7.54 5.53
C GLU A 73 8.30 -7.52 6.02
N LEU A 74 7.34 -7.51 5.10
CA LEU A 74 5.92 -7.46 5.46
C LEU A 74 5.42 -8.78 6.06
N CYS A 75 5.90 -9.93 5.60
CA CYS A 75 5.62 -11.24 6.22
C CYS A 75 6.04 -11.24 7.69
N GLU A 76 7.26 -10.79 7.97
CA GLU A 76 7.78 -10.68 9.34
C GLU A 76 6.97 -9.69 10.19
N GLU A 77 6.72 -8.48 9.67
CA GLU A 77 5.99 -7.44 10.40
C GLU A 77 4.51 -7.77 10.66
N LEU A 78 3.90 -8.59 9.79
CA LEU A 78 2.52 -9.04 9.91
C LEU A 78 2.39 -10.41 10.61
N ALA A 79 3.51 -11.08 10.91
CA ALA A 79 3.57 -12.44 11.43
C ALA A 79 2.76 -13.44 10.57
N LEU A 80 2.97 -13.39 9.25
CA LEU A 80 2.35 -14.27 8.27
C LEU A 80 3.40 -15.19 7.66
N ASP A 81 3.04 -16.45 7.43
CA ASP A 81 3.84 -17.32 6.58
C ASP A 81 3.73 -16.89 5.09
N PRO A 82 4.72 -17.26 4.25
CA PRO A 82 4.73 -16.83 2.85
C PRO A 82 3.49 -17.24 2.04
N SER A 83 2.89 -18.40 2.34
CA SER A 83 1.72 -18.88 1.60
C SER A 83 0.48 -18.05 1.96
N THR A 84 0.24 -17.82 3.25
CA THR A 84 -0.86 -16.94 3.70
C THR A 84 -0.68 -15.51 3.20
N PHE A 85 0.55 -14.99 3.19
CA PHE A 85 0.84 -13.64 2.66
C PHE A 85 0.51 -13.54 1.17
N GLN A 86 0.95 -14.50 0.36
CA GLN A 86 0.65 -14.55 -1.06
C GLN A 86 -0.87 -14.61 -1.32
N GLN A 87 -1.60 -15.49 -0.62
CA GLN A 87 -3.05 -15.59 -0.76
C GLN A 87 -3.76 -14.28 -0.42
N ARG A 88 -3.30 -13.56 0.62
CA ARG A 88 -3.83 -12.23 0.95
C ARG A 88 -3.50 -11.21 -0.14
N ALA A 89 -2.31 -11.26 -0.72
CA ALA A 89 -1.92 -10.37 -1.82
C ALA A 89 -2.76 -10.63 -3.09
N GLU A 90 -3.03 -11.89 -3.43
CA GLU A 90 -3.92 -12.27 -4.54
C GLU A 90 -5.34 -11.72 -4.32
N ALA A 91 -5.88 -11.91 -3.12
CA ALA A 91 -7.19 -11.40 -2.76
C ALA A 91 -7.23 -9.86 -2.77
N LEU A 92 -6.21 -9.18 -2.23
CA LEU A 92 -6.08 -7.72 -2.28
C LEU A 92 -6.00 -7.21 -3.72
N ARG A 93 -5.22 -7.87 -4.59
CA ARG A 93 -5.12 -7.55 -6.02
C ARG A 93 -6.49 -7.61 -6.68
N SER A 94 -7.21 -8.69 -6.46
CA SER A 94 -8.57 -8.88 -7.00
C SER A 94 -9.51 -7.78 -6.51
N GLU A 95 -9.54 -7.52 -5.19
CA GLU A 95 -10.40 -6.50 -4.60
C GLU A 95 -10.10 -5.09 -5.11
N ILE A 96 -8.83 -4.72 -5.27
CA ILE A 96 -8.45 -3.42 -5.85
C ILE A 96 -8.91 -3.30 -7.30
N LEU A 97 -8.82 -4.36 -8.10
CA LEU A 97 -9.27 -4.34 -9.50
C LEU A 97 -10.80 -4.19 -9.60
N HIS A 98 -11.56 -4.93 -8.79
CA HIS A 98 -13.03 -4.85 -8.77
C HIS A 98 -13.54 -3.52 -8.20
N HIS A 99 -12.79 -2.93 -7.27
CA HIS A 99 -13.18 -1.71 -6.55
C HIS A 99 -12.15 -0.58 -6.71
N TYR A 100 -11.61 -0.42 -7.92
CA TYR A 100 -10.53 0.54 -8.19
C TYR A 100 -10.92 1.99 -7.84
N ALA A 101 -12.18 2.37 -8.01
CA ALA A 101 -12.68 3.69 -7.63
C ALA A 101 -12.60 3.97 -6.11
N GLN A 102 -12.51 2.93 -5.29
CA GLN A 102 -12.38 2.99 -3.83
C GLN A 102 -10.92 2.98 -3.36
N PHE A 103 -9.96 2.78 -4.28
CA PHE A 103 -8.52 2.91 -4.01
C PHE A 103 -8.14 4.39 -3.82
N SER A 104 -8.28 4.85 -2.57
CA SER A 104 -8.33 6.26 -2.21
C SER A 104 -6.94 6.89 -2.02
N ILE A 105 -6.24 7.07 -3.14
CA ILE A 105 -5.03 7.90 -3.23
C ILE A 105 -5.35 9.13 -4.07
N SER A 106 -5.22 10.32 -3.48
CA SER A 106 -5.62 11.58 -4.11
C SER A 106 -4.75 12.75 -3.67
N THR A 107 -4.89 13.89 -4.34
CA THR A 107 -4.27 15.13 -3.87
C THR A 107 -5.04 15.74 -2.72
N ILE A 108 -4.37 16.58 -1.92
CA ILE A 108 -5.00 17.33 -0.83
C ILE A 108 -6.18 18.16 -1.33
N ASP A 109 -6.05 18.82 -2.48
CA ASP A 109 -7.13 19.62 -3.06
C ASP A 109 -8.33 18.77 -3.50
N ALA A 110 -8.08 17.62 -4.12
CA ALA A 110 -9.15 16.71 -4.55
C ALA A 110 -9.89 16.10 -3.35
N PHE A 111 -9.18 15.87 -2.24
CA PHE A 111 -9.79 15.39 -1.00
C PHE A 111 -10.77 16.40 -0.40
N PHE A 112 -10.42 17.70 -0.34
CA PHE A 112 -11.31 18.73 0.19
C PHE A 112 -12.45 19.13 -0.76
N LYS A 113 -12.44 18.67 -2.02
CA LYS A 113 -13.47 18.95 -3.03
C LYS A 113 -14.48 17.81 -3.23
N LYS A 114 -14.35 16.74 -2.45
CA LYS A 114 -15.22 15.56 -2.49
C LYS A 114 -16.36 15.68 -1.48
#